data_AF-A0A6N8IGD4-F1
#
_entry.id   AF-A0A6N8IGD4-F1
#
_cell.length_a   1.000
_cell.length_b   1.000
_cell.length_c   1.000
_cell.angle_alpha   90.00
_cell.angle_beta   90.00
_cell.angle_gamma   90.00
#
_symmetry.space_group_name_H-M   'P 1'
#
loop_
_entity.id
_entity.type
_entity.pdbx_description
1 polymer ?
#
loop_
_entity_poly.entity_id
_entity_poly.type
_entity_poly.pdbx_seq_one_letter_code
_entity_poly.pdbx_strand_id
1 'polypeptide(L)'
;MRSMIYGGTTPAHTFTLPFDASIIEEVHIVYAQNGKSVLVKRRSDCELNGNEIVVKLSQEDTLMLDNSTLVSIQIRVLTVDGEALASDKINVSTYKCLEEVMIE
;
A
#
# COMPACT_ATOMS: atom_id res chain seq x y z
N MET A 1 -19.41 -28.02 0.03
CA MET A 1 -17.98 -27.82 -0.32
C MET A 1 -17.82 -26.42 -0.84
N ARG A 2 -17.29 -25.48 -0.05
CA ARG A 2 -16.90 -24.15 -0.55
C ARG A 2 -15.55 -24.31 -1.22
N SER A 3 -15.52 -24.20 -2.54
CA SER A 3 -14.31 -24.20 -3.34
C SER A 3 -13.45 -22.99 -2.91
N MET A 4 -12.40 -23.24 -2.11
CA MET A 4 -11.35 -22.28 -1.83
C MET A 4 -10.41 -22.27 -3.03
N ILE A 5 -10.76 -21.46 -4.02
CA ILE A 5 -9.82 -21.11 -5.09
C ILE A 5 -8.89 -20.07 -4.48
N TYR A 6 -7.70 -20.48 -4.02
CA TYR A 6 -6.56 -19.56 -3.84
C TYR A 6 -6.06 -19.18 -5.24
N GLY A 7 -6.85 -18.38 -5.97
CA GLY A 7 -6.52 -17.90 -7.31
C GLY A 7 -5.90 -16.51 -7.23
N GLY A 8 -4.72 -16.33 -7.81
CA GLY A 8 -3.92 -15.12 -7.75
C GLY A 8 -4.63 -13.86 -8.25
N THR A 9 -5.29 -13.15 -7.35
CA THR A 9 -5.54 -11.72 -7.47
C THR A 9 -4.37 -11.04 -6.76
N THR A 10 -3.47 -10.42 -7.50
CA THR A 10 -2.46 -9.49 -6.96
C THR A 10 -3.24 -8.24 -6.54
N PRO A 11 -3.60 -8.05 -5.26
CA PRO A 11 -4.46 -6.93 -4.89
C PRO A 11 -3.70 -5.63 -5.17
N ALA A 12 -4.38 -4.70 -5.84
CA ALA A 12 -3.90 -3.34 -6.05
C ALA A 12 -4.56 -2.42 -5.02
N HIS A 13 -3.73 -1.62 -4.35
CA HIS A 13 -4.21 -0.54 -3.50
C HIS A 13 -4.03 0.78 -4.21
N THR A 14 -5.10 1.53 -4.34
CA THR A 14 -5.08 2.89 -4.87
C THR A 14 -5.22 3.87 -3.71
N PHE A 15 -4.28 4.81 -3.60
CA PHE A 15 -4.29 5.89 -2.63
C PHE A 15 -4.40 7.22 -3.35
N THR A 16 -5.38 8.03 -2.99
CA THR A 16 -5.56 9.36 -3.56
C THR A 16 -4.81 10.40 -2.74
N LEU A 17 -4.03 11.24 -3.41
CA LEU A 17 -3.28 12.33 -2.82
C LEU A 17 -4.01 13.66 -3.00
N PRO A 18 -3.82 14.62 -2.07
CA PRO A 18 -4.35 15.97 -2.21
C PRO A 18 -3.57 16.85 -3.22
N PHE A 19 -2.56 16.29 -3.88
CA PHE A 19 -1.72 16.95 -4.89
C PHE A 19 -1.34 15.97 -6.00
N ASP A 20 -0.84 16.50 -7.12
CA ASP A 20 -0.38 15.69 -8.23
C ASP A 20 0.83 14.84 -7.85
N ALA A 21 0.77 13.55 -8.14
CA ALA A 21 1.88 12.62 -7.95
C ALA A 21 3.08 12.95 -8.86
N SER A 22 2.89 13.82 -9.86
CA SER A 22 3.97 14.35 -10.72
C SER A 22 5.03 15.14 -9.95
N ILE A 23 4.69 15.72 -8.78
CA ILE A 23 5.65 16.44 -7.94
C ILE A 23 6.41 15.52 -6.97
N ILE A 24 6.14 14.21 -7.01
CA ILE A 24 6.78 13.22 -6.13
C ILE A 24 8.09 12.74 -6.77
N GLU A 25 9.18 13.00 -6.07
CA GLU A 25 10.50 12.45 -6.38
C GLU A 25 10.61 11.00 -5.87
N GLU A 26 10.19 10.75 -4.62
CA GLU A 26 10.28 9.42 -4.00
C GLU A 26 9.01 9.06 -3.23
N VAL A 27 8.60 7.79 -3.26
CA VAL A 27 7.48 7.27 -2.45
C VAL A 27 7.88 5.98 -1.75
N HIS A 28 7.47 5.88 -0.49
CA HIS A 28 7.59 4.69 0.36
C HIS A 28 6.24 4.41 1.01
N ILE A 29 5.67 3.25 0.70
CA ILE A 29 4.45 2.76 1.34
C ILE A 29 4.87 1.68 2.34
N VAL A 30 4.73 1.98 3.62
CA VAL A 30 5.12 1.10 4.72
C VAL A 30 3.87 0.39 5.23
N TYR A 31 3.91 -0.92 5.19
CA TYR A 31 2.93 -1.80 5.81
C TYR A 31 3.53 -2.30 7.13
N ALA A 32 2.88 -1.98 8.23
CA ALA A 32 3.30 -2.35 9.56
C ALA A 32 2.24 -3.17 10.28
N GLN A 33 2.63 -4.24 10.97
CA GLN A 33 1.76 -5.04 11.80
C GLN A 33 2.33 -5.10 13.21
N ASN A 34 1.47 -4.96 14.22
CA ASN A 34 1.85 -5.00 15.63
C ASN A 34 3.04 -4.06 15.97
N GLY A 35 3.09 -2.88 15.33
CA GLY A 35 4.15 -1.89 15.51
C GLY A 35 5.47 -2.16 14.78
N LYS A 36 5.55 -3.21 13.95
CA LYS A 36 6.74 -3.52 13.14
C LYS A 36 6.44 -3.40 11.65
N SER A 37 7.33 -2.76 10.89
CA SER A 37 7.27 -2.75 9.42
C SER A 37 7.51 -4.17 8.89
N VAL A 38 6.49 -4.74 8.26
CA VAL A 38 6.55 -6.08 7.66
C VAL A 38 6.86 -6.01 6.17
N LEU A 39 6.40 -4.94 5.51
CA LEU A 39 6.60 -4.73 4.08
C LEU A 39 6.80 -3.24 3.78
N VAL A 40 7.69 -2.94 2.84
CA VAL A 40 7.93 -1.58 2.34
C VAL A 40 7.94 -1.62 0.82
N LYS A 41 7.01 -0.87 0.21
CA LYS A 41 6.95 -0.68 -1.24
C LYS A 41 7.53 0.68 -1.62
N ARG A 42 8.32 0.70 -2.68
CA ARG A 42 8.98 1.92 -3.16
C ARG A 42 8.34 2.41 -4.45
N ARG A 43 8.78 3.56 -4.93
CA ARG A 43 8.44 4.13 -6.25
C ARG A 43 8.43 3.10 -7.38
N SER A 44 9.40 2.17 -7.39
CA SER A 44 9.50 1.13 -8.43
C SER A 44 8.38 0.09 -8.39
N ASP A 45 7.73 -0.10 -7.24
CA ASP A 45 6.58 -0.99 -7.06
C ASP A 45 5.23 -0.26 -7.22
N CYS A 46 5.27 1.05 -7.45
CA CYS A 46 4.08 1.91 -7.46
C CYS A 46 3.91 2.60 -8.83
N GLU A 47 2.68 2.58 -9.34
CA GLU A 47 2.27 3.35 -10.51
C GLU A 47 1.64 4.66 -10.03
N LEU A 48 2.16 5.80 -10.49
CA LEU A 48 1.60 7.12 -10.19
C LEU A 48 0.73 7.55 -11.36
N ASN A 49 -0.55 7.83 -11.10
CA ASN A 49 -1.53 8.22 -12.09
C ASN A 49 -2.18 9.54 -11.66
N GLY A 50 -1.78 10.68 -12.25
CA GLY A 50 -2.31 11.99 -11.86
C GLY A 50 -2.06 12.28 -10.38
N ASN A 51 -3.10 12.25 -9.55
CA ASN A 51 -3.05 12.40 -8.09
C ASN A 51 -3.22 11.08 -7.32
N GLU A 52 -3.09 9.93 -7.98
CA GLU A 52 -3.28 8.61 -7.37
C GLU A 52 -1.98 7.79 -7.37
N ILE A 53 -1.76 7.05 -6.28
CA ILE A 53 -0.69 6.06 -6.16
C ILE A 53 -1.32 4.68 -6.17
N VAL A 54 -1.03 3.88 -7.19
CA VAL A 54 -1.45 2.48 -7.28
C VAL A 54 -0.26 1.60 -6.93
N VAL A 55 -0.38 0.80 -5.88
CA VAL A 55 0.64 -0.19 -5.50
C VAL A 55 0.09 -1.59 -5.64
N LYS A 56 0.86 -2.45 -6.30
CA LYS A 56 0.50 -3.86 -6.47
C LYS A 56 1.22 -4.69 -5.41
N LEU A 57 0.46 -5.47 -4.65
CA LEU A 57 1.00 -6.41 -3.69
C LEU A 57 1.22 -7.76 -4.37
N SER A 58 2.47 -8.20 -4.46
CA SER A 58 2.79 -9.53 -4.98
C SER A 58 2.35 -10.62 -4.01
N GLN A 59 2.33 -11.87 -4.49
CA GLN A 59 2.03 -13.02 -3.66
C GLN A 59 3.02 -13.19 -2.49
N GLU A 60 4.29 -12.84 -2.69
CA GLU A 60 5.30 -12.88 -1.62
C GLU A 60 5.01 -11.83 -0.55
N ASP A 61 4.55 -10.64 -0.97
CA ASP A 61 4.15 -9.57 -0.06
C ASP A 61 2.95 -9.99 0.80
N THR A 62 1.95 -10.62 0.19
CA THR A 62 0.76 -11.11 0.90
C THR A 62 1.07 -12.24 1.88
N LEU A 63 2.05 -13.09 1.56
CA LEU A 63 2.57 -14.12 2.48
C LEU A 63 3.29 -13.54 3.69
N MET A 64 3.87 -12.34 3.58
CA MET A 64 4.50 -11.65 4.71
C MET A 64 3.49 -11.04 5.69
N LEU A 65 2.23 -10.88 5.29
CA LEU A 65 1.18 -10.30 6.12
C LEU A 65 0.51 -11.37 6.98
N ASP A 66 0.45 -11.12 8.28
CA ASP A 66 -0.24 -12.02 9.20
C ASP A 66 -1.76 -11.79 9.15
N ASN A 67 -2.52 -12.83 8.80
CA ASN A 67 -3.98 -12.78 8.67
C ASN A 67 -4.72 -12.54 10.01
N SER A 68 -4.05 -12.69 11.14
CA SER A 68 -4.65 -12.56 12.48
C SER A 68 -4.51 -11.17 13.08
N THR A 69 -3.82 -10.25 12.41
CA THR A 69 -3.54 -8.90 12.93
C THR A 69 -3.96 -7.80 11.95
N LEU A 70 -4.14 -6.58 12.46
CA LEU A 70 -4.41 -5.42 11.59
C LEU A 70 -3.11 -4.95 10.93
N VAL A 71 -3.23 -4.51 9.68
CA VAL A 71 -2.16 -3.89 8.90
C VAL A 71 -2.33 -2.38 8.97
N SER A 72 -1.33 -1.70 9.53
CA SER A 72 -1.19 -0.25 9.48
C SER A 72 -0.40 0.14 8.25
N ILE A 73 -1.03 0.84 7.32
CA ILE A 73 -0.41 1.37 6.11
C ILE A 73 -0.07 2.84 6.34
N GLN A 74 1.16 3.23 6.03
CA GLN A 74 1.58 4.62 6.03
C GLN A 74 2.31 4.94 4.72
N ILE A 75 1.88 5.98 4.04
CA ILE A 75 2.50 6.47 2.81
C ILE A 75 3.43 7.61 3.20
N ARG A 76 4.63 7.59 2.66
CA ARG A 76 5.59 8.68 2.77
C ARG A 76 6.03 9.07 1.38
N VAL A 77 5.98 10.35 1.08
CA VAL A 77 6.42 10.88 -0.20
C VAL A 77 7.47 11.97 0.05
N LEU A 78 8.44 12.04 -0.83
CA LEU A 78 9.40 13.13 -0.93
C LEU A 78 9.08 13.88 -2.21
N THR A 79 8.79 15.17 -2.12
CA THR A 79 8.55 16.00 -3.29
C THR A 79 9.86 16.42 -3.96
N VAL A 80 9.80 16.84 -5.22
CA VAL A 80 10.95 17.40 -5.96
C VAL A 80 11.51 18.67 -5.32
N ASP A 81 10.70 19.38 -4.55
CA ASP A 81 11.11 20.53 -3.72
C ASP A 81 11.89 20.12 -2.45
N GLY A 82 12.01 18.82 -2.18
CA GLY A 82 12.69 18.27 -1.01
C GLY A 82 11.83 18.22 0.25
N GLU A 83 10.51 18.37 0.13
CA GLU A 83 9.58 18.25 1.27
C GLU A 83 9.19 16.79 1.50
N ALA A 84 9.38 16.31 2.73
CA ALA A 84 8.93 14.97 3.14
C ALA A 84 7.53 15.05 3.74
N LEU A 85 6.55 14.48 3.03
CA LEU A 85 5.16 14.39 3.46
C LEU A 85 4.86 12.96 3.88
N ALA A 86 4.09 12.80 4.95
CA ALA A 86 3.62 11.50 5.40
C ALA A 86 2.09 11.52 5.53
N SER A 87 1.43 10.47 5.05
CA SER A 87 0.01 10.28 5.29
C SER A 87 -0.26 9.87 6.73
N ASP A 88 -1.52 10.01 7.12
CA ASP A 88 -2.05 9.33 8.29
C ASP A 88 -1.88 7.81 8.19
N LYS A 89 -1.88 7.16 9.36
CA LYS A 89 -1.79 5.71 9.47
C LYS A 89 -3.17 5.11 9.24
N ILE A 90 -3.30 4.39 8.13
CA ILE A 90 -4.54 3.76 7.73
C ILE A 90 -4.52 2.33 8.25
N ASN A 91 -5.48 1.95 9.09
CA ASN A 91 -5.55 0.60 9.63
C ASN A 91 -6.58 -0.21 8.87
N VAL A 92 -6.12 -1.25 8.17
CA VAL A 92 -6.97 -2.18 7.43
C VAL A 92 -6.80 -3.59 7.97
N SER A 93 -7.85 -4.40 7.89
CA SER A 93 -7.72 -5.83 8.17
C SER A 93 -6.90 -6.51 7.07
N THR A 94 -6.06 -7.49 7.42
CA THR A 94 -5.28 -8.24 6.42
C THR A 94 -6.18 -8.83 5.35
N TYR A 95 -7.37 -9.34 5.72
CA TYR A 95 -8.33 -9.83 4.75
C TYR A 95 -8.72 -8.78 3.68
N LYS A 96 -8.94 -7.52 4.08
CA LYS A 96 -9.21 -6.42 3.12
C LYS A 96 -7.98 -6.02 2.32
N CYS A 97 -6.79 -6.15 2.91
CA CYS A 97 -5.50 -5.94 2.25
C CYS A 97 -5.20 -7.01 1.17
N LEU A 98 -5.87 -8.16 1.25
CA LEU A 98 -5.79 -9.25 0.27
C LEU A 98 -6.84 -9.12 -0.83
N GLU A 99 -7.71 -8.11 -0.76
CA GLU A 99 -8.73 -7.79 -1.76
C GLU A 99 -8.35 -6.49 -2.50
N GLU A 100 -8.86 -6.30 -3.72
CA GLU A 100 -8.71 -5.02 -4.44
C GLU A 100 -9.58 -3.96 -3.75
N VAL A 101 -8.94 -2.90 -3.22
CA VAL A 101 -9.62 -1.87 -2.43
C VAL A 101 -9.08 -0.48 -2.75
N MET A 102 -10.00 0.47 -2.94
CA MET A 102 -9.69 1.90 -2.95
C MET A 102 -9.57 2.38 -1.50
N ILE A 103 -8.44 2.99 -1.18
CA ILE A 103 -8.18 3.52 0.16
C ILE A 103 -8.22 5.05 0.04
N GLU A 104 -9.31 5.63 0.55
CA GLU A 104 -9.51 7.09 0.67
C GLU A 104 -8.86 7.66 1.93
#